data_AF-A0A2E7ELV5-F1
#
_entry.id   AF-A0A2E7ELV5-F1
#
_cell.length_a   1.000
_cell.length_b   1.000
_cell.length_c   1.000
_cell.angle_alpha   90.00
_cell.angle_beta   90.00
_cell.angle_gamma   90.00
#
_symmetry.space_group_name_H-M   'P 1'
#
loop_
_entity.id
_entity.type
_entity.pdbx_description
1 polymer ?
#
loop_
_entity_poly.entity_id
_entity_poly.type
_entity_poly.pdbx_seq_one_letter_code
_entity_poly.pdbx_strand_id
1 'polypeptide(L)'
;MDQLKEYFGVFKRQHFWFVAPVLLILGVVVWFMASKSLTDEFSSNKSNVDGLLSKMRNVSGFEKHPNSEYHEGMQQLIDGRRENVRAAWQTKYDNQKQDLVWPEVTPDFRDAVKDMSPIEKVDFKTQTIQQSLRRSYKRFVDEKLPQLASEIGAKWSPTKARGGSAYRRSREAATDDGDAVDQSQLVIWNPDNQAIIEERFDWPSTPTTLQVLYAQEDIWVLENLIGIIKATNGDVQTRSQAAIKQIAFIQLGSDVEKPSFRVLVPQPMVGNEDGLTEEEMEMEMEVLGGGDETGAGGMEFGTEGEGGFDADGNPLPQQGMLASLVANRYVDNNYQPIANLAGLEASAAVAKRIPVRMRLLVDQRALNRLLVACANSKLTLEVRQLRFNPQGESLGAGKAFGGSGEERGRTTGGFGRQNTETKQLPNYTSFDRMVELYGIVYIFNPVDESKIGNSPEDEFAAM
;
A
#
# COMPACT_ATOMS: atom_id res chain seq x y z
N MET A 1 10.29 -93.37 -61.83
CA MET A 1 10.06 -91.93 -62.10
C MET A 1 9.08 -91.67 -63.25
N ASP A 2 8.34 -92.66 -63.78
CA ASP A 2 7.39 -92.41 -64.89
C ASP A 2 5.90 -92.35 -64.51
N GLN A 3 5.46 -92.92 -63.37
CA GLN A 3 4.05 -92.80 -62.95
C GLN A 3 3.67 -91.45 -62.33
N LEU A 4 4.64 -90.73 -61.75
CA LEU A 4 4.38 -89.41 -61.15
C LEU A 4 4.05 -88.35 -62.22
N LYS A 5 4.58 -88.47 -63.45
CA LYS A 5 4.36 -87.51 -64.54
C LYS A 5 2.93 -87.51 -65.10
N GLU A 6 2.22 -88.63 -65.01
CA GLU A 6 0.84 -88.75 -65.49
C GLU A 6 -0.16 -88.15 -64.48
N TYR A 7 0.09 -88.30 -63.17
CA TYR A 7 -0.70 -87.63 -62.13
C TYR A 7 -0.53 -86.10 -62.14
N PHE A 8 0.64 -85.58 -62.54
CA PHE A 8 0.84 -84.13 -62.69
C PHE A 8 -0.06 -83.50 -63.78
N GLY A 9 -0.47 -84.25 -64.80
CA GLY A 9 -1.38 -83.78 -65.86
C GLY A 9 -2.82 -83.60 -65.36
N VAL A 10 -3.31 -84.51 -64.51
CA VAL A 10 -4.62 -84.39 -63.84
C VAL A 10 -4.56 -83.31 -62.76
N PHE A 11 -3.45 -83.22 -62.03
CA PHE A 11 -3.24 -82.19 -61.01
C PHE A 11 -3.27 -80.79 -61.62
N LYS A 12 -2.68 -80.54 -62.80
CA LYS A 12 -2.78 -79.22 -63.46
C LYS A 12 -4.20 -78.85 -63.87
N ARG A 13 -5.06 -79.84 -64.16
CA ARG A 13 -6.46 -79.64 -64.56
C ARG A 13 -7.42 -79.50 -63.37
N GLN A 14 -7.11 -80.13 -62.23
CA GLN A 14 -7.94 -80.14 -61.02
C GLN A 14 -7.29 -79.46 -59.79
N HIS A 15 -6.13 -78.82 -59.95
CA HIS A 15 -5.37 -78.12 -58.90
C HIS A 15 -6.24 -77.16 -58.10
N PHE A 16 -7.15 -76.46 -58.78
CA PHE A 16 -8.10 -75.54 -58.16
C PHE A 16 -8.94 -76.22 -57.05
N TRP A 17 -9.47 -77.43 -57.30
CA TRP A 17 -10.36 -78.13 -56.36
C TRP A 17 -9.63 -78.75 -55.16
N PHE A 18 -8.32 -78.99 -55.26
CA PHE A 18 -7.51 -79.45 -54.12
C PHE A 18 -6.91 -78.29 -53.33
N VAL A 19 -6.51 -77.21 -53.99
CA VAL A 19 -5.85 -76.08 -53.30
C VAL A 19 -6.83 -75.11 -52.67
N ALA A 20 -8.02 -74.93 -53.24
CA ALA A 20 -9.07 -74.10 -52.63
C ALA A 20 -9.47 -74.55 -51.20
N PRO A 21 -9.80 -75.84 -50.93
CA PRO A 21 -10.13 -76.27 -49.56
C PRO A 21 -8.93 -76.21 -48.62
N VAL A 22 -7.71 -76.46 -49.09
CA VAL A 22 -6.49 -76.35 -48.27
C VAL A 22 -6.22 -74.90 -47.85
N LEU A 23 -6.38 -73.94 -48.78
CA LEU A 23 -6.28 -72.52 -48.47
C LEU A 23 -7.39 -72.06 -47.51
N LEU A 24 -8.60 -72.59 -47.64
CA LEU A 24 -9.71 -72.29 -46.73
C LEU A 24 -9.42 -72.80 -45.31
N ILE A 25 -8.90 -74.03 -45.17
CA ILE A 25 -8.49 -74.58 -43.87
C ILE A 25 -7.36 -73.75 -43.25
N LEU A 26 -6.33 -73.39 -44.04
CA LEU A 26 -5.25 -72.51 -43.57
C LEU A 26 -5.78 -71.15 -43.11
N GLY A 27 -6.70 -70.55 -43.87
CA GLY A 27 -7.36 -69.30 -43.50
C GLY A 27 -8.13 -69.40 -42.17
N VAL A 28 -8.87 -70.49 -41.96
CA VAL A 28 -9.59 -70.75 -40.71
C VAL A 28 -8.62 -70.94 -39.54
N VAL A 29 -7.51 -71.66 -39.73
CA VAL A 29 -6.50 -71.86 -38.67
C VAL A 29 -5.81 -70.55 -38.29
N VAL A 30 -5.40 -69.75 -39.27
CA VAL A 30 -4.78 -68.44 -39.03
C VAL A 30 -5.76 -67.49 -38.35
N TRP A 31 -7.02 -67.47 -38.79
CA TRP A 31 -8.08 -66.71 -38.13
C TRP A 31 -8.27 -67.14 -36.68
N PHE A 32 -8.33 -68.44 -36.40
CA PHE A 32 -8.51 -68.96 -35.05
C PHE A 32 -7.32 -68.65 -34.14
N MET A 33 -6.09 -68.72 -34.67
CA MET A 33 -4.88 -68.33 -33.93
C MET A 33 -4.85 -66.84 -33.61
N ALA A 34 -5.17 -65.98 -34.59
CA ALA A 34 -5.21 -64.53 -34.39
C ALA A 34 -6.34 -64.10 -33.44
N SER A 35 -7.53 -64.72 -33.55
CA SER A 35 -8.63 -64.49 -32.62
C SER A 35 -8.30 -64.94 -31.20
N LYS A 36 -7.58 -66.06 -31.04
CA LYS A 36 -7.14 -66.53 -29.72
C LYS A 36 -6.10 -65.59 -29.11
N SER A 37 -5.07 -65.15 -29.87
CA SER A 37 -4.06 -64.22 -29.33
C SER A 37 -4.66 -62.88 -28.91
N LEU A 38 -5.59 -62.33 -29.70
CA LEU A 38 -6.33 -61.11 -29.34
C LEU A 38 -7.19 -61.29 -28.08
N THR A 39 -7.81 -62.47 -27.91
CA THR A 39 -8.62 -62.78 -26.72
C THR A 39 -7.73 -62.92 -25.48
N ASP A 40 -6.57 -63.56 -25.62
CA ASP A 40 -5.59 -63.73 -24.54
C ASP A 40 -4.99 -62.37 -24.12
N GLU A 41 -4.63 -61.49 -25.07
CA GLU A 41 -4.19 -60.12 -24.80
C GLU A 41 -5.28 -59.27 -24.12
N PHE A 42 -6.51 -59.37 -24.61
CA PHE A 42 -7.64 -58.65 -24.01
C PHE A 42 -7.91 -59.13 -22.58
N SER A 43 -7.87 -60.44 -22.32
CA SER A 43 -8.05 -61.02 -20.99
C SER A 43 -6.94 -60.60 -20.03
N SER A 44 -5.69 -60.61 -20.50
CA SER A 44 -4.53 -60.15 -19.73
C SER A 44 -4.63 -58.67 -19.38
N ASN A 45 -4.93 -57.81 -20.35
CA ASN A 45 -5.08 -56.37 -20.13
C ASN A 45 -6.26 -56.07 -19.20
N LYS A 46 -7.40 -56.75 -19.37
CA LYS A 46 -8.55 -56.63 -18.47
C LYS A 46 -8.16 -57.01 -17.04
N SER A 47 -7.47 -58.14 -16.84
CA SER A 47 -7.00 -58.56 -15.52
C SER A 47 -6.02 -57.57 -14.88
N ASN A 48 -5.13 -56.97 -15.68
CA ASN A 48 -4.21 -55.94 -15.20
C ASN A 48 -4.94 -54.66 -14.79
N VAL A 49 -5.88 -54.19 -15.61
CA VAL A 49 -6.70 -53.02 -15.30
C VAL A 49 -7.54 -53.27 -14.05
N ASP A 50 -8.21 -54.42 -13.95
CA ASP A 50 -8.99 -54.80 -12.78
C ASP A 50 -8.09 -54.89 -11.53
N GLY A 51 -6.87 -55.43 -11.66
CA GLY A 51 -5.88 -55.46 -10.59
C GLY A 51 -5.42 -54.07 -10.13
N LEU A 52 -5.20 -53.14 -11.06
CA LEU A 52 -4.88 -51.74 -10.75
C LEU A 52 -6.07 -51.02 -10.11
N LEU A 53 -7.28 -51.27 -10.59
CA LEU A 53 -8.51 -50.67 -10.06
C LEU A 53 -8.81 -51.17 -8.65
N SER A 54 -8.56 -52.46 -8.37
CA SER A 54 -8.61 -53.04 -7.02
C SER A 54 -7.55 -52.44 -6.09
N LYS A 55 -6.31 -52.23 -6.58
CA LYS A 55 -5.28 -51.52 -5.80
C LYS A 55 -5.71 -50.09 -5.48
N MET A 56 -6.27 -49.36 -6.44
CA MET A 56 -6.76 -48.00 -6.24
C MET A 56 -7.93 -47.94 -5.25
N ARG A 57 -8.88 -48.89 -5.34
CA ARG A 57 -9.99 -49.01 -4.39
C ARG A 57 -9.53 -49.34 -2.97
N ASN A 58 -8.49 -50.15 -2.83
CA ASN A 58 -7.88 -50.44 -1.54
C ASN A 58 -7.18 -49.20 -0.95
N VAL A 59 -6.60 -48.34 -1.78
CA VAL A 59 -6.00 -47.06 -1.35
C VAL A 59 -7.08 -46.02 -1.00
N SER A 60 -8.19 -45.96 -1.74
CA SER A 60 -9.29 -45.02 -1.50
C SER A 60 -10.13 -45.33 -0.26
N GLY A 61 -9.96 -46.52 0.35
CA GLY A 61 -10.67 -46.93 1.57
C GLY A 61 -10.02 -46.45 2.88
N PHE A 62 -8.86 -45.79 2.84
CA PHE A 62 -8.20 -45.24 4.02
C PHE A 62 -8.66 -43.81 4.30
N GLU A 63 -9.54 -43.64 5.29
CA GLU A 63 -10.07 -42.34 5.74
C GLU A 63 -9.00 -41.40 6.33
N LYS A 64 -7.89 -41.97 6.84
CA LYS A 64 -6.64 -41.27 7.17
C LYS A 64 -5.52 -41.96 6.43
N HIS A 65 -4.98 -41.32 5.40
CA HIS A 65 -3.78 -41.82 4.73
C HIS A 65 -2.63 -41.76 5.75
N PRO A 66 -2.02 -42.90 6.15
CA PRO A 66 -0.93 -42.92 7.11
C PRO A 66 0.36 -42.51 6.39
N ASN A 67 0.42 -41.26 5.94
CA ASN A 67 1.67 -40.68 5.49
C ASN A 67 2.26 -39.89 6.66
N SER A 68 2.51 -40.59 7.77
CA SER A 68 3.12 -40.01 8.97
C SER A 68 4.47 -39.38 8.63
N GLU A 69 5.24 -39.98 7.73
CA GLU A 69 6.50 -39.42 7.23
C GLU A 69 6.29 -38.10 6.47
N TYR A 70 5.23 -37.96 5.66
CA TYR A 70 4.88 -36.68 5.05
C TYR A 70 4.36 -35.65 6.05
N HIS A 71 3.56 -36.07 7.04
CA HIS A 71 3.13 -35.16 8.10
C HIS A 71 4.31 -34.67 8.94
N GLU A 72 5.23 -35.56 9.29
CA GLU A 72 6.48 -35.22 9.99
C GLU A 72 7.37 -34.32 9.13
N GLY A 73 7.55 -34.63 7.85
CA GLY A 73 8.30 -33.79 6.91
C GLY A 73 7.66 -32.41 6.70
N MET A 74 6.33 -32.34 6.59
CA MET A 74 5.59 -31.08 6.50
C MET A 74 5.70 -30.30 7.82
N GLN A 75 5.63 -30.97 8.96
CA GLN A 75 5.79 -30.34 10.26
C GLN A 75 7.20 -29.76 10.41
N GLN A 76 8.24 -30.48 9.98
CA GLN A 76 9.62 -29.96 9.95
C GLN A 76 9.75 -28.73 9.04
N LEU A 77 9.10 -28.72 7.87
CA LEU A 77 9.09 -27.55 6.98
C LEU A 77 8.34 -26.37 7.59
N ILE A 78 7.21 -26.62 8.25
CA ILE A 78 6.44 -25.60 8.96
C ILE A 78 7.28 -25.04 10.10
N ASP A 79 7.90 -25.88 10.92
CA ASP A 79 8.72 -25.44 12.06
C ASP A 79 9.96 -24.68 11.59
N GLY A 80 10.61 -25.14 10.51
CA GLY A 80 11.69 -24.40 9.86
C GLY A 80 11.24 -23.04 9.30
N ARG A 81 10.05 -22.96 8.72
CA ARG A 81 9.48 -21.67 8.27
C ARG A 81 9.15 -20.75 9.45
N ARG A 82 8.61 -21.28 10.54
CA ARG A 82 8.34 -20.52 11.78
C ARG A 82 9.63 -19.95 12.37
N GLU A 83 10.71 -20.74 12.39
CA GLU A 83 12.04 -20.30 12.80
C GLU A 83 12.56 -19.15 11.93
N ASN A 84 12.50 -19.30 10.61
CA ASN A 84 12.95 -18.27 9.68
C ASN A 84 12.16 -16.97 9.84
N VAL A 85 10.83 -17.07 9.97
CA VAL A 85 9.94 -15.93 10.22
C VAL A 85 10.29 -15.25 11.53
N ARG A 86 10.47 -16.01 12.62
CA ARG A 86 10.86 -15.47 13.92
C ARG A 86 12.20 -14.74 13.84
N ALA A 87 13.19 -15.36 13.21
CA ALA A 87 14.53 -14.78 13.05
C ALA A 87 14.51 -13.49 12.22
N ALA A 88 13.73 -13.48 11.13
CA ALA A 88 13.53 -12.28 10.31
C ALA A 88 12.84 -11.16 11.11
N TRP A 89 11.77 -11.48 11.84
CA TRP A 89 11.06 -10.53 12.70
C TRP A 89 11.99 -9.95 13.77
N GLN A 90 12.73 -10.81 14.48
CA GLN A 90 13.69 -10.40 15.50
C GLN A 90 14.75 -9.46 14.92
N THR A 91 15.29 -9.80 13.75
CA THR A 91 16.28 -8.97 13.06
C THR A 91 15.72 -7.58 12.71
N LYS A 92 14.49 -7.52 12.17
CA LYS A 92 13.83 -6.24 11.85
C LYS A 92 13.59 -5.40 13.11
N TYR A 93 13.12 -6.03 14.19
CA TYR A 93 12.87 -5.36 15.46
C TYR A 93 14.18 -4.84 16.10
N ASP A 94 15.24 -5.63 16.11
CA ASP A 94 16.53 -5.25 16.69
C ASP A 94 17.22 -4.12 15.92
N ASN A 95 17.13 -4.14 14.59
CA ASN A 95 17.62 -3.06 13.74
C ASN A 95 16.83 -1.76 14.01
N GLN A 96 15.50 -1.84 14.03
CA GLN A 96 14.62 -0.70 14.30
C GLN A 96 14.90 -0.06 15.66
N LYS A 97 15.16 -0.85 16.71
CA LYS A 97 15.41 -0.35 18.07
C LYS A 97 16.62 0.60 18.14
N GLN A 98 17.57 0.47 17.22
CA GLN A 98 18.74 1.37 17.14
C GLN A 98 18.39 2.75 16.57
N ASP A 99 17.29 2.84 15.81
CA ASP A 99 16.84 4.06 15.15
C ASP A 99 15.66 4.73 15.86
N LEU A 100 14.75 3.97 16.49
CA LEU A 100 13.65 4.50 17.30
C LEU A 100 14.13 4.88 18.71
N VAL A 101 15.03 5.86 18.77
CA VAL A 101 15.61 6.35 20.02
C VAL A 101 14.82 7.56 20.51
N TRP A 102 14.49 7.55 21.79
CA TRP A 102 13.87 8.70 22.45
C TRP A 102 14.84 9.88 22.56
N PRO A 103 14.39 11.11 22.25
CA PRO A 103 15.23 12.29 22.32
C PRO A 103 15.70 12.56 23.75
N GLU A 104 16.89 13.15 23.86
CA GLU A 104 17.45 13.63 25.13
C GLU A 104 16.90 15.03 25.44
N VAL A 105 15.59 15.11 25.68
CA VAL A 105 14.94 16.37 26.06
C VAL A 105 15.43 16.86 27.42
N THR A 106 15.48 15.93 28.37
CA THR A 106 16.10 16.08 29.70
C THR A 106 16.68 14.73 30.11
N PRO A 107 17.65 14.67 31.04
CA PRO A 107 18.19 13.40 31.55
C PRO A 107 17.08 12.43 32.03
N ASP A 108 16.08 12.97 32.73
CA ASP A 108 14.99 12.18 33.32
C ASP A 108 13.89 11.80 32.31
N PHE A 109 13.82 12.46 31.14
CA PHE A 109 12.77 12.19 30.16
C PHE A 109 12.87 10.77 29.60
N ARG A 110 14.08 10.36 29.19
CA ARG A 110 14.30 9.04 28.59
C ARG A 110 13.96 7.92 29.57
N ASP A 111 14.31 8.09 30.83
CA ASP A 111 13.99 7.13 31.88
C ASP A 111 12.47 6.98 32.11
N ALA A 112 11.71 8.06 31.93
CA ALA A 112 10.26 8.03 32.07
C ALA A 112 9.54 7.30 30.93
N VAL A 113 10.15 7.17 29.74
CA VAL A 113 9.50 6.63 28.52
C VAL A 113 10.08 5.31 28.02
N LYS A 114 11.23 4.87 28.53
CA LYS A 114 11.94 3.67 28.05
C LYS A 114 11.11 2.38 28.04
N ASP A 115 10.18 2.25 28.99
CA ASP A 115 9.33 1.07 29.15
C ASP A 115 7.92 1.27 28.57
N MET A 116 7.67 2.38 27.87
CA MET A 116 6.37 2.73 27.29
C MET A 116 6.22 2.29 25.81
N SER A 117 6.92 1.24 25.41
CA SER A 117 6.85 0.65 24.07
C SER A 117 6.55 -0.85 24.16
N PRO A 118 5.63 -1.40 23.36
CA PRO A 118 4.80 -0.72 22.35
C PRO A 118 3.72 0.21 22.96
N ILE A 119 3.43 1.32 22.28
CA ILE A 119 2.55 2.39 22.79
C ILE A 119 1.15 1.83 23.09
N GLU A 120 0.60 0.99 22.23
CA GLU A 120 -0.75 0.41 22.36
C GLU A 120 -0.95 -0.44 23.61
N LYS A 121 0.14 -0.97 24.20
CA LYS A 121 0.10 -1.82 25.39
C LYS A 121 0.30 -1.06 26.70
N VAL A 122 0.57 0.24 26.64
CA VAL A 122 0.84 1.05 27.84
C VAL A 122 -0.46 1.25 28.62
N ASP A 123 -0.46 0.93 29.92
CA ASP A 123 -1.58 1.25 30.80
C ASP A 123 -1.52 2.73 31.21
N PHE A 124 -2.17 3.58 30.43
CA PHE A 124 -2.16 5.02 30.62
C PHE A 124 -2.91 5.50 31.88
N LYS A 125 -3.66 4.62 32.56
CA LYS A 125 -4.30 4.97 33.84
C LYS A 125 -3.27 5.02 34.96
N THR A 126 -2.22 4.22 34.86
CA THR A 126 -1.18 4.07 35.90
C THR A 126 0.15 4.68 35.46
N GLN A 127 0.47 4.60 34.17
CA GLN A 127 1.72 5.10 33.60
C GLN A 127 1.51 6.49 32.99
N THR A 128 2.00 7.53 33.67
CA THR A 128 1.91 8.92 33.20
C THR A 128 3.25 9.63 33.34
N ILE A 129 3.67 10.32 32.28
CA ILE A 129 4.86 11.16 32.28
C ILE A 129 4.55 12.45 33.07
N GLN A 130 5.49 12.87 33.91
CA GLN A 130 5.37 14.11 34.69
C GLN A 130 5.10 15.33 33.78
N GLN A 131 4.28 16.26 34.25
CA GLN A 131 3.87 17.43 33.46
C GLN A 131 5.07 18.30 33.02
N SER A 132 6.09 18.44 33.86
CA SER A 132 7.33 19.18 33.56
C SER A 132 8.08 18.58 32.36
N LEU A 133 8.17 17.25 32.31
CA LEU A 133 8.78 16.50 31.22
C LEU A 133 7.99 16.64 29.92
N ARG A 134 6.64 16.56 29.98
CA ARG A 134 5.77 16.79 28.81
C ARG A 134 5.86 18.22 28.27
N ARG A 135 5.99 19.23 29.13
CA ARG A 135 6.26 20.62 28.69
C ARG A 135 7.62 20.77 28.04
N SER A 136 8.63 20.08 28.56
CA SER A 136 9.98 20.10 27.97
C SER A 136 9.97 19.44 26.60
N TYR A 137 9.23 18.34 26.46
CA TYR A 137 9.04 17.66 25.17
C TYR A 137 8.37 18.58 24.14
N LYS A 138 7.32 19.32 24.53
CA LYS A 138 6.69 20.31 23.65
C LYS A 138 7.72 21.28 23.04
N ARG A 139 8.58 21.87 23.88
CA ARG A 139 9.64 22.79 23.41
C ARG A 139 10.65 22.11 22.49
N PHE A 140 11.00 20.86 22.79
CA PHE A 140 11.87 20.08 21.92
C PHE A 140 11.27 19.95 20.51
N VAL A 141 9.95 19.71 20.39
CA VAL A 141 9.30 19.61 19.08
C VAL A 141 9.34 20.95 18.33
N ASP A 142 9.10 22.06 19.02
CA ASP A 142 9.18 23.42 18.44
C ASP A 142 10.56 23.70 17.82
N GLU A 143 11.64 23.15 18.41
CA GLU A 143 13.01 23.27 17.90
C GLU A 143 13.33 22.22 16.81
N LYS A 144 12.73 21.03 16.91
CA LYS A 144 13.02 19.89 16.04
C LYS A 144 12.48 20.06 14.62
N LEU A 145 11.27 20.59 14.43
CA LEU A 145 10.69 20.76 13.10
C LEU A 145 11.53 21.68 12.19
N PRO A 146 11.98 22.87 12.66
CA PRO A 146 12.93 23.69 11.91
C PRO A 146 14.25 22.98 11.61
N GLN A 147 14.76 22.19 12.56
CA GLN A 147 15.99 21.42 12.37
C GLN A 147 15.84 20.42 11.22
N LEU A 148 14.72 19.68 11.16
CA LEU A 148 14.46 18.73 10.08
C LEU A 148 14.41 19.39 8.70
N ALA A 149 13.76 20.56 8.59
CA ALA A 149 13.77 21.30 7.33
C ALA A 149 15.20 21.74 6.93
N SER A 150 15.99 22.18 7.91
CA SER A 150 17.37 22.61 7.65
C SER A 150 18.28 21.49 7.15
N GLU A 151 18.00 20.23 7.52
CA GLU A 151 18.78 19.06 7.08
C GLU A 151 18.76 18.81 5.56
N ILE A 152 17.71 19.29 4.90
CA ILE A 152 17.56 19.22 3.43
C ILE A 152 17.78 20.59 2.77
N GLY A 153 18.32 21.57 3.52
CA GLY A 153 18.50 22.93 3.05
C GLY A 153 17.18 23.64 2.73
N ALA A 154 16.09 23.27 3.41
CA ALA A 154 14.81 23.95 3.36
C ALA A 154 14.66 24.92 4.55
N LYS A 155 13.89 25.98 4.34
CA LYS A 155 13.48 26.94 5.36
C LYS A 155 12.15 26.51 5.96
N TRP A 156 12.09 26.44 7.28
CA TRP A 156 10.85 26.26 8.02
C TRP A 156 10.19 27.61 8.26
N SER A 157 9.04 27.81 7.63
CA SER A 157 8.22 29.02 7.70
C SER A 157 6.76 28.66 7.41
N PRO A 158 6.07 27.94 8.31
CA PRO A 158 4.68 27.54 8.11
C PRO A 158 3.75 28.75 7.98
N THR A 159 2.75 28.63 7.10
CA THR A 159 1.69 29.65 6.97
C THR A 159 0.85 29.67 8.24
N LYS A 160 0.97 30.72 9.06
CA LYS A 160 0.15 30.85 10.27
C LYS A 160 -1.28 31.24 9.88
N ALA A 161 -2.22 30.31 9.98
CA ALA A 161 -3.65 30.57 9.87
C ALA A 161 -4.11 31.47 11.03
N ARG A 162 -4.03 32.79 10.88
CA ARG A 162 -4.36 33.73 11.95
C ARG A 162 -5.87 33.97 12.00
N GLY A 163 -6.57 33.19 12.82
CA GLY A 163 -7.91 33.53 13.29
C GLY A 163 -7.86 34.76 14.23
N GLY A 164 -8.60 35.82 13.87
CA GLY A 164 -9.02 36.88 14.80
C GLY A 164 -8.03 38.02 15.12
N SER A 165 -8.38 39.23 14.66
CA SER A 165 -7.87 40.54 15.13
C SER A 165 -6.38 40.86 14.88
N ALA A 166 -6.00 41.02 13.62
CA ALA A 166 -4.81 41.80 13.24
C ALA A 166 -5.07 42.75 12.05
N TYR A 167 -6.33 43.11 11.80
CA TYR A 167 -6.71 44.12 10.80
C TYR A 167 -6.47 45.55 11.33
N ARG A 168 -5.24 45.85 11.78
CA ARG A 168 -4.77 47.21 12.08
C ARG A 168 -3.25 47.25 12.32
N ARG A 169 -2.46 46.81 11.33
CA ARG A 169 -1.13 47.38 10.97
C ARG A 169 -0.47 46.53 9.87
N SER A 170 -0.98 46.68 8.66
CA SER A 170 -0.27 46.28 7.43
C SER A 170 -1.04 46.81 6.22
N ARG A 171 -1.25 48.13 6.18
CA ARG A 171 -1.67 48.85 4.96
C ARG A 171 -0.58 49.80 4.49
N GLU A 172 0.67 49.38 4.60
CA GLU A 172 1.83 50.19 4.19
C GLU A 172 3.02 49.34 3.71
N ALA A 173 2.78 48.08 3.31
CA ALA A 173 3.79 47.23 2.69
C ALA A 173 3.18 46.24 1.68
N ALA A 174 2.12 46.64 0.98
CA ALA A 174 1.57 45.90 -0.15
C ALA A 174 1.73 46.75 -1.41
N THR A 175 2.98 47.01 -1.78
CA THR A 175 3.34 47.25 -3.18
C THR A 175 3.89 45.95 -3.71
N ASP A 176 3.07 45.29 -4.52
CA ASP A 176 3.46 44.79 -5.84
C ASP A 176 4.91 44.33 -5.97
N ASP A 177 5.17 43.07 -5.64
CA ASP A 177 6.15 42.26 -6.35
C ASP A 177 5.83 40.78 -6.08
N GLY A 178 5.71 40.00 -7.15
CA GLY A 178 5.42 38.57 -7.07
C GLY A 178 6.45 37.85 -6.21
N ASP A 179 5.99 36.90 -5.40
CA ASP A 179 6.80 36.03 -4.54
C ASP A 179 8.07 35.56 -5.26
N ALA A 180 9.16 36.28 -5.02
CA ALA A 180 10.49 35.83 -5.36
C ALA A 180 10.78 34.64 -4.45
N VAL A 181 10.49 33.44 -4.96
CA VAL A 181 10.94 32.17 -4.39
C VAL A 181 12.40 32.36 -3.98
N ASP A 182 12.69 32.23 -2.68
CA ASP A 182 14.04 32.38 -2.15
C ASP A 182 14.95 31.31 -2.79
N GLN A 183 15.65 31.68 -3.86
CA GLN A 183 16.46 30.79 -4.66
C GLN A 183 17.70 30.29 -3.89
N SER A 184 17.92 30.75 -2.66
CA SER A 184 19.00 30.27 -1.79
C SER A 184 18.70 28.90 -1.16
N GLN A 185 17.43 28.49 -1.09
CA GLN A 185 17.06 27.19 -0.53
C GLN A 185 17.44 26.05 -1.48
N LEU A 186 18.05 25.00 -0.94
CA LEU A 186 18.36 23.78 -1.70
C LEU A 186 17.07 23.05 -2.09
N VAL A 187 16.17 22.90 -1.12
CA VAL A 187 14.83 22.32 -1.29
C VAL A 187 13.80 23.35 -0.84
N ILE A 188 12.80 23.60 -1.67
CA ILE A 188 11.66 24.44 -1.31
C ILE A 188 10.59 23.53 -0.72
N TRP A 189 10.14 23.80 0.49
CA TRP A 189 9.03 23.06 1.10
C TRP A 189 7.84 24.00 1.25
N ASN A 190 6.71 23.60 0.66
CA ASN A 190 5.46 24.34 0.71
C ASN A 190 5.08 24.75 2.16
N PRO A 191 5.02 26.07 2.47
CA PRO A 191 4.62 26.60 3.77
C PRO A 191 3.26 26.11 4.28
N ASP A 192 2.30 25.85 3.40
CA ASP A 192 0.97 25.37 3.81
C ASP A 192 1.04 23.92 4.29
N ASN A 193 1.86 23.09 3.66
CA ASN A 193 2.10 21.73 4.15
C ASN A 193 2.89 21.74 5.47
N GLN A 194 3.81 22.68 5.66
CA GLN A 194 4.49 22.84 6.95
C GLN A 194 3.52 23.20 8.06
N ALA A 195 2.51 24.04 7.79
CA ALA A 195 1.47 24.39 8.76
C ALA A 195 0.62 23.18 9.17
N ILE A 196 0.23 22.33 8.21
CA ILE A 196 -0.48 21.07 8.48
C ILE A 196 0.37 20.14 9.36
N ILE A 197 1.67 20.05 9.11
CA ILE A 197 2.57 19.23 9.94
C ILE A 197 2.72 19.84 11.34
N GLU A 198 2.84 21.17 11.44
CA GLU A 198 2.93 21.89 12.72
C GLU A 198 1.69 21.68 13.59
N GLU A 199 0.48 21.67 13.00
CA GLU A 199 -0.79 21.46 13.69
C GLU A 199 -0.83 20.15 14.50
N ARG A 200 -0.17 19.10 14.02
CA ARG A 200 -0.05 17.79 14.71
C ARG A 200 0.67 17.89 16.06
N PHE A 201 1.47 18.94 16.23
CA PHE A 201 2.30 19.20 17.40
C PHE A 201 1.88 20.48 18.15
N ASP A 202 0.91 21.24 17.63
CA ASP A 202 0.43 22.45 18.29
C ASP A 202 -0.64 22.13 19.34
N TRP A 203 -0.18 21.84 20.56
CA TRP A 203 -1.09 21.60 21.68
C TRP A 203 -1.46 22.90 22.40
N PRO A 204 -2.76 23.23 22.60
CA PRO A 204 -3.18 24.44 23.30
C PRO A 204 -2.76 24.46 24.78
N SER A 205 -2.50 23.28 25.35
CA SER A 205 -2.02 23.10 26.71
C SER A 205 -0.86 22.11 26.77
N THR A 206 -0.44 21.68 27.96
CA THR A 206 0.61 20.64 28.06
C THR A 206 0.09 19.33 27.47
N PRO A 207 0.76 18.73 26.45
CA PRO A 207 0.27 17.51 25.81
C PRO A 207 0.17 16.38 26.82
N THR A 208 -0.78 15.46 26.65
CA THR A 208 -0.90 14.25 27.47
C THR A 208 0.24 13.27 27.19
N THR A 209 0.43 12.27 28.07
CA THR A 209 1.41 11.19 27.84
C THR A 209 1.19 10.53 26.48
N LEU A 210 -0.07 10.22 26.16
CA LEU A 210 -0.46 9.62 24.89
C LEU A 210 -0.07 10.48 23.69
N GLN A 211 -0.40 11.78 23.73
CA GLN A 211 -0.03 12.72 22.68
C GLN A 211 1.48 12.76 22.48
N VAL A 212 2.27 12.76 23.55
CA VAL A 212 3.75 12.72 23.46
C VAL A 212 4.24 11.45 22.77
N LEU A 213 3.70 10.28 23.13
CA LEU A 213 4.15 9.01 22.55
C LEU A 213 3.85 8.91 21.05
N TYR A 214 2.62 9.23 20.63
CA TYR A 214 2.23 9.20 19.21
C TYR A 214 2.90 10.32 18.41
N ALA A 215 3.12 11.50 18.99
CA ALA A 215 3.87 12.56 18.35
C ALA A 215 5.34 12.16 18.11
N GLN A 216 5.96 11.44 19.05
CA GLN A 216 7.32 10.95 18.84
C GLN A 216 7.37 9.94 17.68
N GLU A 217 6.36 9.07 17.57
CA GLU A 217 6.26 8.17 16.43
C GLU A 217 6.18 8.92 15.10
N ASP A 218 5.38 10.01 15.04
CA ASP A 218 5.32 10.88 13.86
C ASP A 218 6.66 11.54 13.54
N ILE A 219 7.40 11.97 14.57
CA ILE A 219 8.74 12.55 14.39
C ILE A 219 9.70 11.51 13.82
N TRP A 220 9.68 10.25 14.29
CA TRP A 220 10.55 9.20 13.75
C TRP A 220 10.23 8.90 12.28
N VAL A 221 8.95 8.87 11.91
CA VAL A 221 8.54 8.69 10.51
C VAL A 221 8.99 9.90 9.68
N LEU A 222 8.76 11.13 10.15
CA LEU A 222 9.14 12.35 9.45
C LEU A 222 10.67 12.43 9.27
N GLU A 223 11.46 12.13 10.30
CA GLU A 223 12.92 12.01 10.26
C GLU A 223 13.37 11.06 9.16
N ASN A 224 12.73 9.89 9.06
CA ASN A 224 13.04 8.90 8.04
C ASN A 224 12.74 9.42 6.63
N LEU A 225 11.61 10.10 6.41
CA LEU A 225 11.24 10.67 5.12
C LEU A 225 12.18 11.81 4.70
N ILE A 226 12.53 12.70 5.62
CA ILE A 226 13.52 13.74 5.40
C ILE A 226 14.89 13.13 5.10
N GLY A 227 15.25 12.04 5.79
CA GLY A 227 16.45 11.25 5.52
C GLY A 227 16.48 10.67 4.10
N ILE A 228 15.35 10.17 3.58
CA ILE A 228 15.23 9.69 2.20
C ILE A 228 15.49 10.84 1.20
N ILE A 229 14.90 12.00 1.44
CA ILE A 229 15.08 13.19 0.58
C ILE A 229 16.56 13.61 0.59
N LYS A 230 17.16 13.69 1.77
CA LYS A 230 18.58 14.01 1.94
C LYS A 230 19.48 12.99 1.24
N ALA A 231 19.25 11.70 1.40
CA ALA A 231 20.02 10.65 0.74
C ALA A 231 19.89 10.68 -0.79
N THR A 232 18.71 11.04 -1.29
CA THR A 232 18.45 11.20 -2.73
C THR A 232 19.20 12.41 -3.31
N ASN A 233 19.27 13.51 -2.56
CA ASN A 233 20.04 14.69 -2.97
C ASN A 233 21.55 14.49 -2.84
N GLY A 234 22.02 13.80 -1.79
CA GLY A 234 23.44 13.72 -1.44
C GLY A 234 24.01 15.08 -1.04
N ASP A 235 25.33 15.23 -1.18
CA ASP A 235 26.07 16.42 -0.70
C ASP A 235 26.08 17.58 -1.72
N VAL A 236 24.92 17.91 -2.27
CA VAL A 236 24.76 19.00 -3.23
C VAL A 236 24.68 20.36 -2.53
N GLN A 237 25.34 21.37 -3.11
CA GLN A 237 25.40 22.73 -2.55
C GLN A 237 24.45 23.71 -3.24
N THR A 238 23.93 23.33 -4.41
CA THR A 238 23.08 24.19 -5.23
C THR A 238 21.81 23.48 -5.64
N ARG A 239 20.69 24.24 -5.68
CA ARG A 239 19.38 23.71 -6.04
C ARG A 239 19.33 23.10 -7.45
N SER A 240 20.12 23.62 -8.39
CA SER A 240 20.16 23.08 -9.76
C SER A 240 20.75 21.66 -9.83
N GLN A 241 21.61 21.30 -8.87
CA GLN A 241 22.21 19.97 -8.76
C GLN A 241 21.34 19.01 -7.93
N ALA A 242 20.42 19.52 -7.12
CA ALA A 242 19.54 18.69 -6.30
C ALA A 242 18.60 17.86 -7.17
N ALA A 243 18.52 16.56 -6.85
CA ALA A 243 17.59 15.63 -7.50
C ALA A 243 16.14 15.96 -7.13
N ILE A 244 15.89 16.30 -5.87
CA ILE A 244 14.60 16.75 -5.35
C ILE A 244 14.75 18.25 -5.06
N LYS A 245 13.94 19.06 -5.73
CA LYS A 245 14.02 20.53 -5.68
C LYS A 245 12.89 21.17 -4.89
N GLN A 246 11.78 20.45 -4.74
CA GLN A 246 10.61 20.94 -4.03
C GLN A 246 9.84 19.79 -3.38
N ILE A 247 9.32 20.06 -2.19
CA ILE A 247 8.32 19.26 -1.48
C ILE A 247 7.00 20.01 -1.61
N ALA A 248 6.06 19.46 -2.37
CA ALA A 248 4.70 20.00 -2.47
C ALA A 248 3.90 19.62 -1.23
N PHE A 249 3.98 18.36 -0.81
CA PHE A 249 3.50 17.92 0.49
C PHE A 249 4.16 16.62 0.96
N ILE A 250 4.15 16.43 2.27
CA ILE A 250 4.31 15.15 2.96
C ILE A 250 3.05 14.96 3.81
N GLN A 251 2.42 13.79 3.70
CA GLN A 251 1.29 13.34 4.50
C GLN A 251 1.66 12.04 5.20
N LEU A 252 1.18 11.86 6.43
CA LEU A 252 1.44 10.69 7.25
C LEU A 252 0.20 10.27 8.05
N GLY A 253 0.02 8.97 8.22
CA GLY A 253 -1.07 8.41 9.00
C GLY A 253 -2.46 8.88 8.52
N SER A 254 -3.20 9.51 9.43
CA SER A 254 -4.58 10.00 9.22
C SER A 254 -4.73 10.99 8.08
N ASP A 255 -3.67 11.71 7.73
CA ASP A 255 -3.71 12.78 6.72
C ASP A 255 -3.55 12.24 5.30
N VAL A 256 -3.23 10.96 5.17
CA VAL A 256 -3.02 10.33 3.87
C VAL A 256 -4.36 10.04 3.22
N GLU A 257 -4.66 10.82 2.19
CA GLU A 257 -5.78 10.53 1.31
C GLU A 257 -5.56 9.18 0.59
N LYS A 258 -6.62 8.37 0.51
CA LYS A 258 -6.55 7.08 -0.18
C LYS A 258 -6.15 7.30 -1.64
N PRO A 259 -5.15 6.56 -2.16
CA PRO A 259 -4.85 6.62 -3.57
C PRO A 259 -6.06 6.15 -4.37
N SER A 260 -6.54 6.99 -5.30
CA SER A 260 -7.54 6.55 -6.28
C SER A 260 -6.83 5.67 -7.31
N PHE A 261 -7.10 4.36 -7.30
CA PHE A 261 -6.63 3.47 -8.35
C PHE A 261 -7.52 3.65 -9.59
N ARG A 262 -7.32 4.75 -10.32
CA ARG A 262 -7.85 4.86 -11.68
C ARG A 262 -6.76 4.39 -12.63
N VAL A 263 -6.88 3.15 -13.10
CA VAL A 263 -6.20 2.75 -14.34
C VAL A 263 -6.84 3.56 -15.44
N LEU A 264 -6.20 4.66 -15.83
CA LEU A 264 -6.48 5.28 -17.12
C LEU A 264 -5.99 4.28 -18.17
N VAL A 265 -6.86 3.33 -18.54
CA VAL A 265 -6.69 2.60 -19.79
C VAL A 265 -6.72 3.69 -20.86
N PRO A 266 -5.63 3.94 -21.59
CA PRO A 266 -5.66 4.90 -22.69
C PRO A 266 -6.67 4.33 -23.67
N GLN A 267 -7.88 4.88 -23.71
CA GLN A 267 -8.78 4.53 -24.78
C GLN A 267 -8.11 5.01 -26.08
N PRO A 268 -7.98 4.15 -27.10
CA PRO A 268 -7.52 4.61 -28.40
C PRO A 268 -8.46 5.73 -28.82
N MET A 269 -7.92 6.90 -29.13
CA MET A 269 -8.69 7.99 -29.72
C MET A 269 -9.24 7.50 -31.06
N VAL A 270 -10.45 6.95 -31.03
CA VAL A 270 -11.27 6.77 -32.21
C VAL A 270 -11.83 8.15 -32.49
N GLY A 271 -11.26 8.83 -33.48
CA GLY A 271 -11.81 10.06 -33.99
C GLY A 271 -13.14 9.75 -34.67
N ASN A 272 -14.23 10.00 -33.96
CA ASN A 272 -15.54 10.14 -34.58
C ASN A 272 -15.85 11.63 -34.65
N GLU A 273 -15.60 12.20 -35.83
CA GLU A 273 -16.39 13.32 -36.33
C GLU A 273 -17.81 12.81 -36.53
N ASP A 274 -18.64 12.87 -35.50
CA ASP A 274 -20.09 13.06 -35.59
C ASP A 274 -20.64 13.15 -34.16
N GLY A 275 -21.45 14.19 -33.90
CA GLY A 275 -21.93 14.53 -32.57
C GLY A 275 -22.82 13.45 -31.98
N LEU A 276 -22.59 13.15 -30.70
CA LEU A 276 -23.41 12.25 -29.89
C LEU A 276 -24.85 12.77 -29.81
N THR A 277 -25.83 11.89 -30.03
CA THR A 277 -27.25 12.19 -29.91
C THR A 277 -27.70 12.07 -28.44
N GLU A 278 -28.77 12.77 -28.05
CA GLU A 278 -29.29 12.81 -26.67
C GLU A 278 -29.60 11.42 -26.09
N GLU A 279 -29.94 10.42 -26.92
CA GLU A 279 -30.19 9.03 -26.48
C GLU A 279 -28.92 8.28 -26.03
N GLU A 280 -27.72 8.66 -26.50
CA GLU A 280 -26.47 8.05 -26.03
C GLU A 280 -26.00 8.64 -24.69
N MET A 281 -26.41 9.87 -24.36
CA MET A 281 -26.19 10.46 -23.03
C MET A 281 -27.07 9.84 -21.93
N GLU A 282 -28.25 9.30 -22.27
CA GLU A 282 -29.12 8.64 -21.29
C GLU A 282 -28.60 7.25 -20.90
N MET A 283 -28.02 6.48 -21.83
CA MET A 283 -27.45 5.16 -21.51
C MET A 283 -26.16 5.24 -20.67
N GLU A 284 -25.42 6.36 -20.68
CA GLU A 284 -24.27 6.55 -19.78
C GLU A 284 -24.71 6.95 -18.36
N MET A 285 -25.91 7.53 -18.19
CA MET A 285 -26.48 7.81 -16.88
C MET A 285 -27.20 6.61 -16.23
N GLU A 286 -27.59 5.59 -17.00
CA GLU A 286 -28.28 4.41 -16.44
C GLU A 286 -27.33 3.37 -15.83
N VAL A 287 -26.02 3.41 -16.13
CA VAL A 287 -24.99 2.55 -15.49
C VAL A 287 -24.53 3.11 -14.13
N LEU A 288 -24.98 4.31 -13.75
CA LEU A 288 -24.65 4.96 -12.47
C LEU A 288 -25.86 5.16 -11.54
N GLY A 289 -26.96 4.41 -11.74
CA GLY A 289 -28.15 4.55 -10.90
C GLY A 289 -28.93 3.25 -10.68
N GLY A 290 -28.81 2.69 -9.47
CA GLY A 290 -29.73 1.68 -8.92
C GLY A 290 -29.00 0.42 -8.45
N GLY A 291 -29.07 0.00 -7.20
CA GLY A 291 -29.74 0.48 -5.99
C GLY A 291 -29.62 -0.63 -4.96
N ASP A 292 -29.47 -0.28 -3.68
CA ASP A 292 -30.34 -0.84 -2.64
C ASP A 292 -30.27 0.02 -1.39
N GLU A 293 -31.38 0.70 -1.11
CA GLU A 293 -31.69 1.29 0.17
C GLU A 293 -32.25 0.18 1.09
N THR A 294 -31.47 -0.25 2.06
CA THR A 294 -32.03 -0.74 3.34
C THR A 294 -31.25 -0.11 4.47
N GLY A 295 -31.96 0.66 5.28
CA GLY A 295 -31.40 1.66 6.17
C GLY A 295 -30.61 1.13 7.35
N ALA A 296 -29.68 1.96 7.82
CA ALA A 296 -29.44 2.22 9.23
C ALA A 296 -28.43 3.37 9.36
N GLY A 297 -28.85 4.46 10.00
CA GLY A 297 -27.95 5.41 10.67
C GLY A 297 -27.17 6.34 9.75
N GLY A 298 -27.80 7.46 9.35
CA GLY A 298 -27.06 8.67 9.05
C GLY A 298 -26.29 9.10 10.28
N MET A 299 -25.01 8.76 10.37
CA MET A 299 -24.07 9.45 11.23
C MET A 299 -23.44 10.57 10.40
N GLU A 300 -24.06 11.74 10.57
CA GLU A 300 -23.50 13.05 10.37
C GLU A 300 -22.05 13.07 10.87
N PHE A 301 -21.10 12.98 9.95
CA PHE A 301 -19.67 13.13 10.25
C PHE A 301 -19.40 14.62 10.52
N GLY A 302 -19.72 15.04 11.74
CA GLY A 302 -19.24 16.27 12.32
C GLY A 302 -17.71 16.20 12.39
N THR A 303 -17.05 17.00 11.56
CA THR A 303 -15.69 17.44 11.84
C THR A 303 -15.75 18.40 13.03
N GLU A 304 -15.79 17.85 14.23
CA GLU A 304 -15.59 18.57 15.48
C GLU A 304 -14.10 18.51 15.84
N GLY A 305 -13.54 19.70 16.10
CA GLY A 305 -12.24 20.00 16.68
C GLY A 305 -11.22 18.86 16.76
N GLU A 306 -10.22 18.90 15.87
CA GLU A 306 -8.98 18.20 16.14
C GLU A 306 -8.40 18.70 17.46
N GLY A 307 -8.23 17.75 18.39
CA GLY A 307 -7.56 17.95 19.65
C GLY A 307 -8.46 17.77 20.85
N GLY A 308 -8.52 16.53 21.37
CA GLY A 308 -8.59 16.24 22.82
C GLY A 308 -9.73 16.83 23.66
N PHE A 309 -10.71 17.51 23.08
CA PHE A 309 -11.84 18.13 23.76
C PHE A 309 -13.17 17.69 23.10
N ASP A 310 -14.23 17.54 23.87
CA ASP A 310 -15.57 17.25 23.36
C ASP A 310 -16.20 18.50 22.71
N ALA A 311 -17.38 18.35 22.10
CA ALA A 311 -18.15 19.43 21.48
C ALA A 311 -18.40 20.63 22.43
N ASP A 312 -18.38 20.38 23.74
CA ASP A 312 -18.58 21.36 24.80
C ASP A 312 -17.25 21.97 25.32
N GLY A 313 -16.11 21.61 24.71
CA GLY A 313 -14.77 22.13 25.06
C GLY A 313 -14.16 21.51 26.33
N ASN A 314 -14.70 20.41 26.85
CA ASN A 314 -14.12 19.67 27.97
C ASN A 314 -13.13 18.62 27.48
N PRO A 315 -12.02 18.35 28.19
CA PRO A 315 -11.05 17.36 27.74
C PRO A 315 -11.71 15.99 27.64
N LEU A 316 -11.59 15.36 26.47
CA LEU A 316 -12.13 14.02 26.22
C LEU A 316 -11.60 13.05 27.28
N PRO A 317 -12.44 12.13 27.79
CA PRO A 317 -11.96 11.04 28.61
C PRO A 317 -10.87 10.29 27.85
N GLN A 318 -9.87 9.82 28.59
CA GLN A 318 -8.63 9.27 28.02
C GLN A 318 -8.85 8.16 26.98
N GLN A 319 -9.94 7.40 27.10
CA GLN A 319 -10.35 6.39 26.13
C GLN A 319 -10.89 6.98 24.81
N GLY A 320 -11.62 8.10 24.86
CA GLY A 320 -12.04 8.84 23.67
C GLY A 320 -10.87 9.53 22.97
N MET A 321 -9.89 10.02 23.74
CA MET A 321 -8.64 10.56 23.20
C MET A 321 -7.79 9.50 22.49
N LEU A 322 -7.66 8.30 23.06
CA LEU A 322 -6.94 7.20 22.41
C LEU A 322 -7.60 6.76 21.11
N ALA A 323 -8.93 6.68 21.08
CA ALA A 323 -9.67 6.39 19.85
C ALA A 323 -9.38 7.42 18.76
N SER A 324 -9.39 8.71 19.11
CA SER A 324 -9.07 9.81 18.18
C SER A 324 -7.62 9.74 17.66
N LEU A 325 -6.63 9.44 18.51
CA LEU A 325 -5.22 9.38 18.11
C LEU A 325 -4.88 8.18 17.21
N VAL A 326 -5.65 7.08 17.31
CA VAL A 326 -5.46 5.88 16.49
C VAL A 326 -6.31 5.92 15.23
N ALA A 327 -7.43 6.63 15.25
CA ALA A 327 -8.39 6.65 14.15
C ALA A 327 -7.74 7.01 12.81
N ASN A 328 -7.81 6.07 11.87
CA ASN A 328 -7.26 6.16 10.52
C ASN A 328 -5.75 6.44 10.44
N ARG A 329 -5.02 6.37 11.56
CA ARG A 329 -3.56 6.56 11.60
C ARG A 329 -2.80 5.40 10.95
N TYR A 330 -3.34 4.19 11.06
CA TYR A 330 -2.73 2.97 10.56
C TYR A 330 -3.61 2.31 9.51
N VAL A 331 -3.00 1.41 8.74
CA VAL A 331 -3.73 0.56 7.79
C VAL A 331 -3.58 -0.93 8.09
N ASP A 332 -4.57 -1.71 7.71
CA ASP A 332 -4.52 -3.17 7.78
C ASP A 332 -3.73 -3.79 6.62
N ASN A 333 -3.74 -5.12 6.50
CA ASN A 333 -3.08 -5.86 5.42
C ASN A 333 -3.64 -5.52 4.03
N ASN A 334 -4.89 -5.05 3.97
CA ASN A 334 -5.59 -4.65 2.75
C ASN A 334 -5.45 -3.15 2.48
N TYR A 335 -4.55 -2.48 3.22
CA TYR A 335 -4.31 -1.04 3.16
C TYR A 335 -5.57 -0.21 3.44
N GLN A 336 -6.50 -0.77 4.21
CA GLN A 336 -7.68 -0.05 4.68
C GLN A 336 -7.38 0.64 6.01
N PRO A 337 -7.81 1.91 6.19
CA PRO A 337 -7.64 2.62 7.45
C PRO A 337 -8.27 1.88 8.62
N ILE A 338 -7.52 1.80 9.71
CA ILE A 338 -7.95 1.19 10.96
C ILE A 338 -8.63 2.26 11.81
N ALA A 339 -9.90 2.04 12.14
CA ALA A 339 -10.71 3.04 12.83
C ALA A 339 -10.38 3.22 14.32
N ASN A 340 -9.80 2.21 14.99
CA ASN A 340 -9.60 2.23 16.44
C ASN A 340 -8.51 1.26 16.92
N LEU A 341 -8.20 1.32 18.22
CA LEU A 341 -7.20 0.47 18.87
C LEU A 341 -7.49 -1.03 18.73
N ALA A 342 -8.74 -1.45 18.86
CA ALA A 342 -9.11 -2.86 18.76
C ALA A 342 -8.80 -3.42 17.36
N GLY A 343 -9.07 -2.63 16.31
CA GLY A 343 -8.67 -2.97 14.95
C GLY A 343 -7.14 -3.02 14.77
N LEU A 344 -6.40 -2.16 15.47
CA LEU A 344 -4.94 -2.16 15.45
C LEU A 344 -4.38 -3.43 16.10
N GLU A 345 -4.86 -3.79 17.29
CA GLU A 345 -4.44 -5.00 17.99
C GLU A 345 -4.73 -6.29 17.19
N ALA A 346 -5.80 -6.28 16.40
CA ALA A 346 -6.18 -7.41 15.56
C ALA A 346 -5.33 -7.55 14.28
N SER A 347 -4.76 -6.45 13.77
CA SER A 347 -4.12 -6.39 12.43
C SER A 347 -2.64 -6.03 12.43
N ALA A 348 -2.08 -5.62 13.58
CA ALA A 348 -0.68 -5.26 13.75
C ALA A 348 0.01 -6.22 14.72
N ALA A 349 -0.16 -7.54 14.55
CA ALA A 349 0.50 -8.51 15.42
C ALA A 349 2.04 -8.45 15.20
N VAL A 350 2.47 -8.38 13.95
CA VAL A 350 3.88 -8.27 13.56
C VAL A 350 4.38 -6.83 13.58
N ALA A 351 3.67 -5.95 12.87
CA ALA A 351 4.09 -4.57 12.67
C ALA A 351 2.88 -3.65 12.44
N LYS A 352 3.02 -2.42 12.92
CA LYS A 352 2.11 -1.31 12.59
C LYS A 352 2.47 -0.78 11.21
N ARG A 353 1.45 -0.47 10.40
CA ARG A 353 1.60 0.02 9.02
C ARG A 353 1.13 1.47 8.97
N ILE A 354 2.07 2.39 8.86
CA ILE A 354 1.78 3.82 8.76
C ILE A 354 1.77 4.19 7.27
N PRO A 355 0.63 4.61 6.70
CA PRO A 355 0.60 5.11 5.35
C PRO A 355 1.34 6.44 5.28
N VAL A 356 2.07 6.65 4.19
CA VAL A 356 2.78 7.89 3.87
C VAL A 356 2.51 8.24 2.42
N ARG A 357 2.35 9.55 2.16
CA ARG A 357 2.28 10.10 0.81
C ARG A 357 3.22 11.28 0.67
N MET A 358 4.02 11.29 -0.38
CA MET A 358 4.93 12.40 -0.68
C MET A 358 4.74 12.85 -2.13
N ARG A 359 4.57 14.16 -2.34
CA ARG A 359 4.56 14.76 -3.67
C ARG A 359 5.75 15.70 -3.80
N LEU A 360 6.64 15.37 -4.72
CA LEU A 360 7.97 15.95 -4.87
C LEU A 360 8.19 16.43 -6.31
N LEU A 361 8.89 17.55 -6.49
CA LEU A 361 9.47 17.93 -7.78
C LEU A 361 10.85 17.30 -7.90
N VAL A 362 10.98 16.30 -8.77
CA VAL A 362 12.17 15.45 -8.89
C VAL A 362 12.73 15.51 -10.30
N ASP A 363 14.05 15.57 -10.45
CA ASP A 363 14.71 15.23 -11.72
C ASP A 363 14.43 13.77 -12.04
N GLN A 364 13.66 13.52 -13.10
CA GLN A 364 13.18 12.16 -13.44
C GLN A 364 14.32 11.13 -13.61
N ARG A 365 15.55 11.59 -13.90
CA ARG A 365 16.73 10.71 -14.04
C ARG A 365 17.23 10.16 -12.70
N ALA A 366 16.86 10.80 -11.59
CA ALA A 366 17.22 10.41 -10.23
C ALA A 366 16.11 9.62 -9.52
N LEU A 367 15.02 9.27 -10.22
CA LEU A 367 13.92 8.52 -9.65
C LEU A 367 14.35 7.14 -9.13
N ASN A 368 15.20 6.44 -9.86
CA ASN A 368 15.78 5.17 -9.40
C ASN A 368 16.51 5.35 -8.06
N ARG A 369 17.25 6.44 -7.90
CA ARG A 369 17.94 6.78 -6.65
C ARG A 369 16.94 7.06 -5.52
N LEU A 370 15.84 7.76 -5.81
CA LEU A 370 14.76 7.99 -4.84
C LEU A 370 14.16 6.66 -4.35
N LEU A 371 13.80 5.75 -5.27
CA LEU A 371 13.23 4.45 -4.90
C LEU A 371 14.22 3.58 -4.11
N VAL A 372 15.51 3.61 -4.48
CA VAL A 372 16.56 2.93 -3.72
C VAL A 372 16.74 3.55 -2.32
N ALA A 373 16.64 4.86 -2.20
CA ALA A 373 16.68 5.54 -0.91
C ALA A 373 15.48 5.17 -0.02
N CYS A 374 14.28 5.02 -0.60
CA CYS A 374 13.10 4.51 0.13
C CYS A 374 13.30 3.08 0.66
N ALA A 375 13.93 2.21 -0.12
CA ALA A 375 14.18 0.82 0.30
C ALA A 375 15.29 0.72 1.37
N ASN A 376 16.32 1.57 1.28
CA ASN A 376 17.48 1.56 2.17
C ASN A 376 17.35 2.50 3.37
N SER A 377 16.20 3.14 3.56
CA SER A 377 15.97 4.00 4.71
C SER A 377 15.90 3.21 6.02
N LYS A 378 16.20 3.88 7.13
CA LYS A 378 16.23 3.30 8.49
C LYS A 378 14.92 2.58 8.82
N LEU A 379 13.81 3.27 8.60
CA LEU A 379 12.48 2.69 8.54
C LEU A 379 12.16 2.49 7.07
N THR A 380 12.20 1.25 6.59
CA THR A 380 11.97 0.95 5.17
C THR A 380 10.61 1.50 4.73
N LEU A 381 10.61 2.31 3.66
CA LEU A 381 9.41 2.80 3.01
C LEU A 381 9.07 1.87 1.83
N GLU A 382 8.07 1.01 2.01
CA GLU A 382 7.55 0.18 0.93
C GLU A 382 6.71 1.03 -0.01
N VAL A 383 7.25 1.37 -1.19
CA VAL A 383 6.53 2.12 -2.21
C VAL A 383 5.51 1.23 -2.89
N ARG A 384 4.22 1.54 -2.73
CA ARG A 384 3.09 0.80 -3.31
C ARG A 384 2.60 1.40 -4.61
N GLN A 385 2.67 2.73 -4.73
CA GLN A 385 2.27 3.44 -5.92
C GLN A 385 3.23 4.59 -6.22
N LEU A 386 3.54 4.74 -7.50
CA LEU A 386 4.30 5.83 -8.05
C LEU A 386 3.49 6.48 -9.19
N ARG A 387 3.18 7.77 -9.07
CA ARG A 387 2.49 8.55 -10.10
C ARG A 387 3.45 9.60 -10.67
N PHE A 388 3.49 9.70 -12.00
CA PHE A 388 4.26 10.70 -12.73
C PHE A 388 3.36 11.78 -13.27
N ASN A 389 3.75 13.04 -13.07
CA ASN A 389 2.99 14.23 -13.44
C ASN A 389 1.49 14.07 -13.14
N PRO A 390 1.10 13.80 -11.87
CA PRO A 390 -0.32 13.70 -11.54
C PRO A 390 -1.01 15.02 -11.93
N GLN A 391 -1.84 14.97 -12.99
CA GLN A 391 -2.71 16.08 -13.38
C GLN A 391 -4.02 15.96 -12.59
N GLY A 392 -4.58 17.10 -12.17
CA GLY A 392 -5.99 17.16 -11.77
C GLY A 392 -6.31 16.85 -10.31
N GLU A 393 -5.33 16.76 -9.42
CA GLU A 393 -5.60 16.90 -7.98
C GLU A 393 -5.14 18.30 -7.57
N SER A 394 -6.11 19.22 -7.61
CA SER A 394 -6.06 20.45 -6.83
C SER A 394 -5.39 20.14 -5.50
N LEU A 395 -4.43 20.96 -5.10
CA LEU A 395 -3.96 21.02 -3.72
C LEU A 395 -5.18 20.81 -2.83
N GLY A 396 -5.15 19.75 -2.02
CA GLY A 396 -6.10 19.54 -0.93
C GLY A 396 -5.90 20.68 0.06
N ALA A 397 -6.43 21.86 -0.29
CA ALA A 397 -6.83 22.85 0.67
C ALA A 397 -7.90 22.13 1.49
N GLY A 398 -7.51 21.74 2.71
CA GLY A 398 -8.45 21.24 3.70
C GLY A 398 -9.69 22.11 3.69
N LYS A 399 -10.85 21.43 3.61
CA LYS A 399 -12.22 21.95 3.66
C LYS A 399 -12.28 23.46 3.98
N ALA A 400 -12.29 24.29 2.94
CA ALA A 400 -12.66 25.68 3.09
C ALA A 400 -14.11 25.72 3.58
N PHE A 401 -14.30 26.16 4.83
CA PHE A 401 -15.59 26.43 5.45
C PHE A 401 -16.49 27.18 4.47
N GLY A 402 -17.53 26.49 3.99
CA GLY A 402 -18.60 27.10 3.22
C GLY A 402 -19.42 28.01 4.14
N GLY A 403 -19.01 29.28 4.23
CA GLY A 403 -19.81 30.33 4.80
C GLY A 403 -21.05 30.54 3.94
N SER A 404 -22.21 30.14 4.46
CA SER A 404 -23.52 30.50 3.94
C SER A 404 -23.69 32.02 3.99
N GLY A 405 -23.41 32.68 2.87
CA GLY A 405 -23.68 34.09 2.64
C GLY A 405 -24.82 34.24 1.66
N GLU A 406 -25.98 34.65 2.16
CA GLU A 406 -27.21 34.94 1.43
C GLU A 406 -27.00 35.76 0.14
N GLU A 407 -27.75 35.34 -0.88
CA GLU A 407 -28.09 36.13 -2.05
C GLU A 407 -28.55 37.55 -1.67
N ARG A 408 -27.99 38.56 -2.33
CA ARG A 408 -28.79 39.66 -2.87
C ARG A 408 -28.03 40.39 -3.97
N GLY A 409 -28.60 40.27 -5.17
CA GLY A 409 -27.97 40.68 -6.41
C GLY A 409 -27.84 42.19 -6.62
N ARG A 410 -26.98 42.52 -7.57
CA ARG A 410 -27.18 43.67 -8.44
C ARG A 410 -26.41 43.47 -9.74
N THR A 411 -27.20 43.27 -10.79
CA THR A 411 -26.86 43.47 -12.19
C THR A 411 -26.19 44.82 -12.41
N THR A 412 -25.02 44.84 -13.05
CA THR A 412 -24.59 45.90 -13.97
C THR A 412 -23.50 45.33 -14.86
N GLY A 413 -23.80 45.25 -16.17
CA GLY A 413 -22.89 44.74 -17.18
C GLY A 413 -21.71 45.66 -17.45
N GLY A 414 -20.60 45.05 -17.86
CA GLY A 414 -19.41 45.73 -18.35
C GLY A 414 -18.58 44.76 -19.17
N PHE A 415 -18.56 44.98 -20.48
CA PHE A 415 -17.75 44.24 -21.45
C PHE A 415 -16.25 44.29 -21.10
N GLY A 416 -15.60 43.13 -21.11
CA GLY A 416 -14.15 43.00 -20.95
C GLY A 416 -13.66 41.68 -21.55
N ARG A 417 -13.51 41.66 -22.87
CA ARG A 417 -12.80 40.62 -23.63
C ARG A 417 -11.28 40.87 -23.51
N GLN A 418 -10.57 40.03 -22.76
CA GLN A 418 -9.11 39.78 -22.74
C GLN A 418 -8.90 38.77 -21.59
N ASN A 419 -8.15 37.68 -21.67
CA ASN A 419 -7.03 37.32 -22.51
C ASN A 419 -7.08 35.81 -22.78
N THR A 420 -6.65 35.44 -23.97
CA THR A 420 -6.24 34.10 -24.36
C THR A 420 -5.32 33.52 -23.29
N GLU A 421 -5.73 32.41 -22.67
CA GLU A 421 -4.82 31.56 -21.92
C GLU A 421 -3.71 31.12 -22.88
N THR A 422 -2.54 31.76 -22.80
CA THR A 422 -1.31 31.09 -23.20
C THR A 422 -1.19 29.86 -22.31
N LYS A 423 -1.68 28.71 -22.80
CA LYS A 423 -1.18 27.40 -22.40
C LYS A 423 0.32 27.46 -22.59
N GLN A 424 1.05 27.78 -21.52
CA GLN A 424 2.49 27.61 -21.50
C GLN A 424 2.74 26.14 -21.80
N LEU A 425 3.29 25.86 -22.98
CA LEU A 425 3.79 24.54 -23.29
C LEU A 425 4.76 24.15 -22.17
N PRO A 426 4.65 22.95 -21.57
CA PRO A 426 5.57 22.53 -20.53
C PRO A 426 6.99 22.70 -21.05
N ASN A 427 7.84 23.38 -20.29
CA ASN A 427 9.19 23.71 -20.69
C ASN A 427 9.98 22.39 -20.84
N TYR A 428 10.08 21.86 -22.06
CA TYR A 428 10.71 20.57 -22.38
C TYR A 428 12.22 20.55 -22.12
N THR A 429 12.80 21.67 -21.67
CA THR A 429 14.22 21.82 -21.35
C THR A 429 14.60 21.34 -19.96
N SER A 430 13.62 21.15 -19.05
CA SER A 430 13.87 20.58 -17.72
C SER A 430 13.40 19.14 -17.61
N PHE A 431 14.25 18.28 -17.04
CA PHE A 431 13.94 16.91 -16.64
C PHE A 431 13.15 16.84 -15.32
N ASP A 432 12.83 17.98 -14.72
CA ASP A 432 12.06 18.06 -13.49
C ASP A 432 10.60 17.67 -13.74
N ARG A 433 10.10 16.72 -12.94
CA ARG A 433 8.75 16.17 -13.02
C ARG A 433 8.15 16.12 -11.63
N MET A 434 6.85 16.37 -11.54
CA MET A 434 6.13 16.14 -10.30
C MET A 434 5.93 14.64 -10.15
N VAL A 435 6.42 14.09 -9.06
CA VAL A 435 6.34 12.68 -8.71
C VAL A 435 5.57 12.57 -7.41
N GLU A 436 4.62 11.65 -7.37
CA GLU A 436 3.90 11.32 -6.17
C GLU A 436 4.12 9.86 -5.81
N LEU A 437 4.47 9.64 -4.55
CA LEU A 437 4.71 8.35 -3.94
C LEU A 437 3.64 8.11 -2.89
N TYR A 438 3.03 6.92 -2.94
CA TYR A 438 2.28 6.36 -1.83
C TYR A 438 2.98 5.09 -1.37
N GLY A 439 3.22 4.98 -0.07
CA GLY A 439 3.92 3.85 0.51
C GLY A 439 3.59 3.63 1.97
N ILE A 440 4.11 2.55 2.52
CA ILE A 440 3.90 2.12 3.90
C ILE A 440 5.23 2.11 4.64
N VAL A 441 5.24 2.72 5.82
CA VAL A 441 6.33 2.60 6.79
C VAL A 441 5.91 1.58 7.85
N TYR A 442 6.78 0.62 8.11
CA TYR A 442 6.55 -0.45 9.09
C TYR A 442 7.21 -0.09 10.43
N ILE A 443 6.46 -0.24 11.52
CA ILE A 443 6.99 -0.20 12.88
C ILE A 443 6.74 -1.58 13.50
N PHE A 444 7.81 -2.37 13.60
CA PHE A 444 7.78 -3.74 14.11
C PHE A 444 7.56 -3.78 15.62
N ASN A 445 6.68 -4.67 16.03
CA ASN A 445 6.46 -5.00 17.44
C ASN A 445 7.49 -6.03 17.92
N PRO A 446 7.68 -6.20 19.24
CA PRO A 446 8.47 -7.30 19.78
C PRO A 446 7.92 -8.64 19.32
N VAL A 447 8.81 -9.60 19.08
CA VAL A 447 8.45 -10.94 18.62
C VAL A 447 7.52 -11.63 19.62
N ASP A 448 6.39 -12.11 19.14
CA ASP A 448 5.44 -12.92 19.89
C ASP A 448 5.24 -14.28 19.19
N GLU A 449 5.84 -15.33 19.75
CA GLU A 449 5.80 -16.67 19.17
C GLU A 449 4.38 -17.24 19.05
N SER A 450 3.44 -16.77 19.88
CA SER A 450 2.04 -17.22 19.83
C SER A 450 1.30 -16.78 18.56
N LYS A 451 1.82 -15.75 17.89
CA LYS A 451 1.28 -15.18 16.65
C LYS A 451 1.84 -15.87 15.39
N ILE A 452 2.96 -16.57 15.52
CA ILE A 452 3.64 -17.22 14.40
C ILE A 452 2.82 -18.43 13.93
N GLY A 453 2.18 -18.30 12.77
CA GLY A 453 1.33 -19.34 12.16
C GLY A 453 -0.16 -19.27 12.54
N ASN A 454 -0.56 -18.30 13.37
CA ASN A 454 -1.97 -17.95 13.63
C ASN A 454 -2.36 -16.59 13.05
N SER A 455 -1.38 -15.78 12.67
CA SER A 455 -1.58 -14.57 11.88
C SER A 455 -2.03 -14.91 10.45
N PRO A 456 -2.86 -14.07 9.80
CA PRO A 456 -3.21 -14.22 8.39
C PRO A 456 -1.93 -14.39 7.56
N GLU A 457 -1.94 -15.31 6.58
CA GLU A 457 -0.76 -15.69 5.78
C GLU A 457 -0.05 -14.48 5.12
N ASP A 458 -0.73 -13.34 5.02
CA ASP A 458 -0.26 -12.08 4.42
C ASP A 458 0.61 -11.19 5.35
N GLU A 459 0.65 -11.42 6.66
CA GLU A 459 1.49 -10.57 7.56
C GLU A 459 2.99 -10.80 7.36
N PHE A 460 3.39 -11.95 6.81
CA PHE A 460 4.79 -12.31 6.58
C PHE A 460 5.30 -11.92 5.19
N ALA A 461 4.44 -11.41 4.30
CA ALA A 461 4.84 -10.96 2.97
C ALA A 461 5.73 -9.70 2.99
N ALA A 462 5.76 -8.99 4.13
CA ALA A 462 6.58 -7.79 4.35
C ALA A 462 7.96 -8.09 5.01
N MET A 463 8.24 -9.35 5.34
CA MET A 463 9.56 -9.82 5.79
C MET A 463 10.33 -10.43 4.62
#